data_AF-A0A5J4W8N0-F1
#
_entry.id   AF-A0A5J4W8N0-F1
#
_cell.length_a   1.000
_cell.length_b   1.000
_cell.length_c   1.000
_cell.angle_alpha   90.00
_cell.angle_beta   90.00
_cell.angle_gamma   90.00
#
_symmetry.space_group_name_H-M   'P 1'
#
loop_
_entity.id
_entity.type
_entity.pdbx_description
1 polymer ?
#
loop_
_entity_poly.entity_id
_entity_poly.type
_entity_poly.pdbx_seq_one_letter_code
_entity_poly.pdbx_strand_id
1 'polypeptide(L)'
;MQKKIINDNVNANMPMATKQQIMASAWNSVLIIPAVEILERQDGKIDIYNRSNKVNIQQGDYEYLPLAKRLYKKELAAVITQQYQAEDIDARIKHALGQAMQYYGQILTQRQQQIGGFDLAKYKFVQQNSQ
;
A
#
# COMPACT_ATOMS: atom_id res chain seq x y z
N MET A 1 -5.93 -14.80 -36.26
CA MET A 1 -6.53 -13.51 -35.87
C MET A 1 -5.71 -12.89 -34.77
N GLN A 2 -5.10 -11.73 -35.04
CA GLN A 2 -4.23 -11.01 -34.12
C GLN A 2 -5.04 -10.56 -32.88
N LYS A 3 -4.71 -11.12 -31.71
CA LYS A 3 -5.22 -10.61 -30.43
C LYS A 3 -4.62 -9.22 -30.25
N LYS A 4 -5.48 -8.22 -30.36
CA LYS A 4 -5.21 -6.79 -30.17
C LYS A 4 -4.36 -6.62 -28.91
N ILE A 5 -3.08 -6.36 -29.12
CA ILE A 5 -2.11 -6.01 -28.09
C ILE A 5 -2.67 -4.78 -27.38
N ILE A 6 -2.65 -4.83 -26.06
CA ILE A 6 -3.18 -3.83 -25.13
C ILE A 6 -2.77 -2.44 -25.62
N ASN A 7 -3.74 -1.74 -26.20
CA ASN A 7 -3.65 -0.40 -26.74
C ASN A 7 -3.29 0.57 -25.60
N ASP A 8 -2.16 1.27 -25.74
CA ASP A 8 -1.62 2.55 -25.21
C ASP A 8 -2.31 3.35 -24.07
N ASN A 9 -3.24 2.77 -23.34
CA ASN A 9 -3.99 3.36 -22.23
C ASN A 9 -4.17 2.35 -21.09
N VAL A 10 -3.06 1.72 -20.66
CA VAL A 10 -3.02 0.71 -19.57
C VAL A 10 -3.81 1.15 -18.33
N ASN A 11 -3.82 2.46 -18.02
CA ASN A 11 -4.52 3.02 -16.88
C ASN A 11 -6.05 3.11 -17.02
N ALA A 12 -6.56 3.37 -18.23
CA ALA A 12 -8.00 3.55 -18.45
C ALA A 12 -8.75 2.22 -18.25
N ASN A 13 -8.14 1.10 -18.68
CA ASN A 13 -8.74 -0.23 -18.68
C ASN A 13 -8.47 -1.07 -17.41
N MET A 14 -7.80 -0.51 -16.38
CA MET A 14 -7.63 -1.24 -15.12
C MET A 14 -8.98 -1.47 -14.43
N PRO A 15 -9.23 -2.68 -13.87
CA PRO A 15 -10.39 -2.93 -13.02
C PRO A 15 -10.47 -1.93 -11.87
N MET A 16 -11.69 -1.54 -11.49
CA MET A 16 -11.92 -0.55 -10.42
C MET A 16 -11.25 -0.95 -9.09
N ALA A 17 -11.27 -2.24 -8.76
CA ALA A 17 -10.61 -2.78 -7.57
C ALA A 17 -9.09 -2.56 -7.59
N THR A 18 -8.44 -2.69 -8.75
CA THR A 18 -7.00 -2.44 -8.90
C THR A 18 -6.69 -0.96 -8.71
N LYS A 19 -7.51 -0.06 -9.29
CA LYS A 19 -7.36 1.39 -9.09
C LYS A 19 -7.47 1.76 -7.60
N GLN A 20 -8.42 1.17 -6.88
CA GLN A 20 -8.57 1.36 -5.44
C GLN A 20 -7.36 0.85 -4.64
N GLN A 21 -6.81 -0.31 -4.98
CA GLN A 21 -5.60 -0.83 -4.33
C GLN A 21 -4.38 0.08 -4.57
N ILE A 22 -4.21 0.59 -5.79
CA ILE A 22 -3.12 1.51 -6.11
C ILE A 22 -3.26 2.81 -5.30
N MET A 23 -4.45 3.38 -5.23
CA MET A 23 -4.71 4.56 -4.41
C MET A 23 -4.43 4.28 -2.93
N ALA A 24 -4.93 3.16 -2.39
CA ALA A 24 -4.71 2.79 -0.99
C ALA A 24 -3.21 2.59 -0.68
N SER A 25 -2.45 1.96 -1.58
CA SER A 25 -1.01 1.79 -1.42
C SER A 25 -0.27 3.13 -1.40
N ALA A 26 -0.64 4.07 -2.28
CA ALA A 26 -0.05 5.41 -2.31
C ALA A 26 -0.36 6.18 -1.03
N TRP A 27 -1.62 6.17 -0.56
CA TRP A 27 -2.02 6.80 0.71
C TRP A 27 -1.30 6.20 1.92
N ASN A 28 -1.16 4.87 1.97
CA ASN A 28 -0.45 4.19 3.05
C ASN A 28 1.03 4.59 3.09
N SER A 29 1.68 4.70 1.93
CA SER A 29 3.09 5.09 1.84
C SER A 29 3.33 6.55 2.23
N VAL A 30 2.38 7.45 1.96
CA VAL A 30 2.57 8.89 2.17
C VAL A 30 2.15 9.33 3.56
N LEU A 31 1.09 8.76 4.12
CA LEU A 31 0.48 9.20 5.37
C LEU A 31 0.67 8.21 6.52
N ILE A 32 0.39 6.93 6.28
CA ILE A 32 0.30 5.96 7.38
C ILE A 32 1.70 5.57 7.86
N ILE A 33 2.56 5.08 6.96
CA ILE A 33 3.92 4.63 7.32
C ILE A 33 4.73 5.77 7.97
N PRO A 34 4.81 6.99 7.39
CA PRO A 34 5.56 8.06 8.04
C PRO A 34 4.94 8.49 9.38
N ALA A 35 3.62 8.41 9.55
CA ALA A 35 3.00 8.74 10.83
C ALA A 35 3.33 7.72 11.91
N VAL A 36 3.34 6.43 11.57
CA VAL A 36 3.82 5.35 12.44
C VAL A 36 5.27 5.63 12.86
N GLU A 37 6.16 5.87 11.90
CA GLU A 37 7.57 6.12 12.20
C GLU A 37 7.80 7.36 13.07
N ILE A 38 7.05 8.44 12.84
CA ILE A 38 7.12 9.66 13.67
C ILE A 38 6.67 9.35 15.09
N LEU A 39 5.55 8.65 15.25
CA LEU A 39 5.05 8.27 16.58
C LEU A 39 6.04 7.36 17.29
N GLU A 40 6.59 6.36 16.62
CA GLU A 40 7.59 5.48 17.21
C GLU A 40 8.85 6.25 17.65
N ARG A 41 9.27 7.28 16.90
CA ARG A 41 10.38 8.16 17.31
C ARG A 41 10.01 9.09 18.47
N GLN A 42 8.78 9.59 18.51
CA GLN A 42 8.27 10.46 19.58
C GLN A 42 8.05 9.68 20.89
N ASP A 43 7.39 8.53 20.81
CA ASP A 43 7.20 7.56 21.90
C ASP A 43 8.49 6.80 22.25
N GLY A 44 9.55 6.95 21.46
CA GLY A 44 10.94 6.62 21.83
C GLY A 44 11.41 7.31 23.13
N LYS A 45 10.64 8.25 23.70
CA LYS A 45 10.82 8.78 25.07
C LYS A 45 10.12 7.97 26.16
N ILE A 46 9.04 7.25 25.86
CA ILE A 46 8.46 6.20 26.73
C ILE A 46 9.36 4.94 26.72
N ASP A 47 10.06 4.70 25.60
CA ASP A 47 11.02 3.61 25.43
C ASP A 47 12.20 3.69 26.43
N ILE A 48 12.70 4.86 26.82
CA ILE A 48 13.77 4.93 27.85
C ILE A 48 13.31 4.35 29.20
N TYR A 49 12.06 4.63 29.59
CA TYR A 49 11.52 4.17 30.88
C TYR A 49 11.09 2.69 30.85
N ASN A 50 10.63 2.17 29.69
CA ASN A 50 10.16 0.78 29.55
C ASN A 50 11.20 -0.22 29.00
N ARG A 51 12.16 0.20 28.16
CA ARG A 51 13.30 -0.63 27.69
C ARG A 51 14.20 -1.07 28.83
N SER A 52 14.32 -0.23 29.86
CA SER A 52 15.02 -0.57 31.10
C SER A 52 14.35 -1.71 31.89
N ASN A 53 13.06 -2.00 31.63
CA ASN A 53 12.27 -2.98 32.38
C ASN A 53 11.82 -4.21 31.56
N LYS A 54 11.84 -4.19 30.21
CA LYS A 54 11.53 -5.37 29.38
C LYS A 54 12.40 -5.43 28.14
N VAL A 55 13.18 -6.50 28.03
CA VAL A 55 14.37 -6.61 27.17
C VAL A 55 14.08 -6.78 25.66
N ASN A 56 12.83 -7.02 25.22
CA ASN A 56 12.57 -7.50 23.85
C ASN A 56 11.33 -6.88 23.15
N ILE A 57 11.14 -5.56 23.16
CA ILE A 57 10.06 -4.93 22.37
C ILE A 57 10.63 -4.41 21.03
N GLN A 58 10.05 -4.84 19.91
CA GLN A 58 10.42 -4.47 18.54
C GLN A 58 9.49 -3.38 17.97
N GLN A 59 9.89 -2.81 16.83
CA GLN A 59 9.06 -1.87 16.06
C GLN A 59 7.70 -2.52 15.72
N GLY A 60 6.59 -1.81 15.88
CA GLY A 60 5.23 -2.35 15.71
C GLY A 60 4.63 -3.11 16.90
N ASP A 61 5.41 -3.53 17.90
CA ASP A 61 4.85 -4.22 19.09
C ASP A 61 3.97 -3.31 19.97
N TYR A 62 4.13 -1.99 19.83
CA TYR A 62 3.38 -0.98 20.56
C TYR A 62 1.88 -0.97 20.23
N GLU A 63 1.48 -1.49 19.06
CA GLU A 63 0.07 -1.66 18.70
C GLU A 63 -0.66 -2.65 19.65
N TYR A 64 0.09 -3.53 20.32
CA TYR A 64 -0.46 -4.62 21.13
C TYR A 64 -0.59 -4.29 22.62
N LEU A 65 -0.01 -3.17 23.09
CA LEU A 65 -0.17 -2.72 24.48
C LEU A 65 -1.45 -1.88 24.62
N PRO A 66 -2.43 -2.23 25.47
CA PRO A 66 -3.76 -1.59 25.47
C PRO A 66 -3.75 -0.06 25.67
N LEU A 67 -2.84 0.46 26.50
CA LEU A 67 -2.67 1.90 26.75
C LEU A 67 -1.97 2.59 25.59
N ALA A 68 -0.86 2.01 25.10
CA ALA A 68 -0.15 2.51 23.93
C ALA A 68 -1.08 2.50 22.71
N LYS A 69 -1.86 1.44 22.49
CA LYS A 69 -2.86 1.35 21.42
C LYS A 69 -3.90 2.48 21.44
N ARG A 70 -4.36 2.90 22.63
CA ARG A 70 -5.31 4.02 22.75
C ARG A 70 -4.64 5.37 22.45
N LEU A 71 -3.44 5.58 22.98
CA LEU A 71 -2.66 6.79 22.75
C LEU A 71 -2.27 6.89 21.27
N TYR A 72 -1.65 5.83 20.74
CA TYR A 72 -1.27 5.65 19.35
C TYR A 72 -2.42 5.91 18.39
N LYS A 73 -3.63 5.36 18.63
CA LYS A 73 -4.80 5.65 17.78
C LYS A 73 -5.20 7.13 17.76
N LYS A 74 -5.10 7.82 18.92
CA LYS A 74 -5.44 9.24 19.02
C LYS A 74 -4.38 10.11 18.36
N GLU A 75 -3.11 9.80 18.61
CA GLU A 75 -1.98 10.58 18.09
C GLU A 75 -1.73 10.32 16.60
N LEU A 76 -2.04 9.12 16.10
CA LEU A 76 -1.94 8.78 14.68
C LEU A 76 -2.81 9.69 13.82
N ALA A 77 -4.05 9.96 14.24
CA ALA A 77 -4.92 10.89 13.52
C ALA A 77 -4.34 12.31 13.50
N ALA A 78 -3.73 12.76 14.59
CA ALA A 78 -3.11 14.08 14.69
C ALA A 78 -1.86 14.19 13.79
N VAL A 79 -0.98 13.18 13.80
CA VAL A 79 0.23 13.14 12.95
C VAL A 79 -0.15 13.03 11.48
N ILE A 80 -1.13 12.22 11.11
CA ILE A 80 -1.67 12.16 9.73
C ILE A 80 -2.20 13.53 9.31
N THR A 81 -2.93 14.22 10.20
CA THR A 81 -3.45 15.56 9.91
C THR A 81 -2.32 16.55 9.66
N GLN A 82 -1.27 16.55 10.48
CA GLN A 82 -0.10 17.40 10.29
C GLN A 82 0.61 17.11 8.96
N GLN A 83 0.79 15.83 8.61
CA GLN A 83 1.40 15.45 7.34
C GLN A 83 0.55 15.85 6.14
N TYR A 84 -0.78 15.78 6.27
CA TYR A 84 -1.68 16.18 5.21
C TYR A 84 -1.67 17.70 4.96
N GLN A 85 -1.30 18.50 5.97
CA GLN A 85 -1.16 19.95 5.85
C GLN A 85 0.23 20.39 5.39
N ALA A 86 1.15 19.45 5.15
CA ALA A 86 2.48 19.78 4.66
C ALA A 86 2.40 20.37 3.23
N GLU A 87 3.16 21.43 2.96
CA GLU A 87 3.14 22.13 1.66
C GLU A 87 3.51 21.22 0.48
N ASP A 88 4.29 20.16 0.73
CA ASP A 88 4.76 19.20 -0.27
C ASP A 88 3.85 17.96 -0.43
N ILE A 89 2.71 17.90 0.27
CA ILE A 89 1.85 16.72 0.30
C ILE A 89 1.37 16.32 -1.10
N ASP A 90 0.98 17.29 -1.93
CA ASP A 90 0.50 17.05 -3.29
C ASP A 90 1.59 16.43 -4.17
N ALA A 91 2.83 16.87 -4.00
CA ALA A 91 3.98 16.32 -4.73
C ALA A 91 4.27 14.89 -4.27
N ARG A 92 4.23 14.63 -2.96
CA ARG A 92 4.43 13.30 -2.38
C ARG A 92 3.36 12.31 -2.82
N ILE A 93 2.09 12.71 -2.82
CA ILE A 93 0.98 11.87 -3.31
C ILE A 93 1.15 11.56 -4.80
N LYS A 94 1.45 12.57 -5.64
CA LYS A 94 1.68 12.35 -7.08
C LYS A 94 2.83 11.39 -7.33
N HIS A 95 3.93 11.56 -6.60
CA HIS A 95 5.09 10.69 -6.70
C HIS A 95 4.77 9.25 -6.28
N ALA A 96 4.17 9.06 -5.10
CA ALA A 96 3.80 7.75 -4.59
C ALA A 96 2.78 7.04 -5.48
N LEU A 97 1.82 7.78 -6.04
CA LEU A 97 0.86 7.25 -7.01
C LEU A 97 1.57 6.78 -8.29
N GLY A 98 2.50 7.58 -8.83
CA GLY A 98 3.32 7.20 -9.97
C GLY A 98 4.12 5.91 -9.72
N GLN A 99 4.77 5.80 -8.55
CA GLN A 99 5.50 4.61 -8.15
C GLN A 99 4.59 3.38 -8.02
N ALA A 100 3.44 3.52 -7.34
CA ALA A 100 2.49 2.43 -7.17
C ALA A 100 1.96 1.95 -8.53
N MET A 101 1.65 2.87 -9.44
CA MET A 101 1.21 2.53 -10.80
C MET A 101 2.31 1.79 -11.59
N GLN A 102 3.56 2.23 -11.50
CA GLN A 102 4.69 1.55 -12.14
C GLN A 102 4.87 0.13 -11.60
N TYR A 103 4.86 -0.03 -10.28
CA TYR A 103 4.99 -1.33 -9.63
C TYR A 103 3.86 -2.29 -10.06
N TYR A 104 2.61 -1.83 -10.05
CA TYR A 104 1.49 -2.64 -10.51
C TYR A 104 1.56 -2.95 -12.01
N GLY A 105 2.03 -2.00 -12.84
CA GLY A 105 2.28 -2.23 -14.25
C GLY A 105 3.28 -3.37 -14.49
N GLN A 106 4.38 -3.40 -13.73
CA GLN A 106 5.36 -4.48 -13.79
C GLN A 106 4.77 -5.84 -13.40
N ILE A 107 3.97 -5.90 -12.33
CA ILE A 107 3.29 -7.13 -11.93
C ILE A 107 2.37 -7.64 -13.03
N LEU A 108 1.60 -6.76 -13.69
CA LEU A 108 0.71 -7.14 -14.77
C LEU A 108 1.49 -7.69 -15.97
N THR A 109 2.61 -7.05 -16.34
CA THR A 109 3.50 -7.55 -17.41
C THR A 109 4.06 -8.92 -17.07
N GLN A 110 4.53 -9.13 -15.83
CA GLN A 110 5.04 -10.44 -15.39
C GLN A 110 3.97 -11.53 -15.44
N ARG A 111 2.75 -11.24 -14.96
CA ARG A 111 1.62 -12.19 -15.04
C ARG A 111 1.26 -12.51 -16.48
N GLN A 112 1.28 -11.52 -17.38
CA GLN A 112 0.99 -11.74 -18.79
C GLN A 112 2.03 -12.64 -19.47
N GLN A 113 3.31 -12.48 -19.14
CA GLN A 113 4.39 -13.35 -19.62
C GLN A 113 4.24 -14.77 -19.09
N GLN A 114 3.92 -14.92 -17.79
CA GLN A 114 3.66 -16.23 -17.19
C GLN A 114 2.48 -16.92 -17.89
N ILE A 115 1.35 -16.23 -18.10
CA ILE A 115 0.18 -16.75 -18.83
C ILE A 115 0.55 -17.13 -20.26
N GLY A 116 1.33 -16.31 -20.96
CA GLY A 116 1.78 -16.58 -22.33
C GLY A 116 2.69 -17.80 -22.46
N GLY A 117 3.37 -18.19 -21.37
CA GLY A 117 4.17 -19.42 -21.29
C GLY A 117 3.38 -20.70 -20.99
N PHE A 118 2.09 -20.60 -20.66
CA PHE A 118 1.23 -21.77 -20.49
C PHE A 118 0.60 -22.20 -21.83
N ASP A 119 0.60 -23.50 -22.09
CA ASP A 119 -0.23 -24.07 -23.16
C ASP A 119 -1.71 -24.05 -22.75
N LEU A 120 -2.34 -22.90 -23.00
CA LEU A 120 -3.74 -22.65 -22.70
C LEU A 120 -4.69 -23.58 -23.50
N ALA A 121 -4.21 -24.26 -24.55
CA ALA A 121 -5.03 -25.19 -25.33
C ALA A 121 -5.36 -26.48 -24.57
N LYS A 122 -4.59 -26.82 -23.53
CA LYS A 122 -4.84 -27.99 -22.66
C LYS A 122 -6.03 -27.78 -21.71
N TYR A 123 -6.46 -26.55 -21.49
CA TYR A 123 -7.51 -26.23 -20.53
C TYR A 123 -8.85 -25.95 -21.25
N LYS A 124 -9.90 -26.70 -20.89
CA LYS A 124 -11.26 -26.42 -21.34
C LYS A 124 -11.85 -25.28 -20.51
N PHE A 125 -11.88 -24.07 -21.07
CA PHE A 125 -12.58 -22.95 -20.44
C PHE A 125 -14.09 -23.11 -20.65
N VAL A 126 -14.83 -23.31 -19.57
CA VAL A 126 -16.31 -23.34 -19.61
C VAL A 126 -16.80 -21.90 -19.69
N GLN A 127 -17.43 -21.51 -20.80
CA GLN A 127 -18.14 -20.24 -20.90
C GLN A 127 -19.38 -20.30 -20.00
N GLN A 128 -19.35 -19.56 -18.89
CA GLN A 128 -20.59 -19.24 -18.18
C GLN A 128 -21.32 -18.16 -18.99
N ASN A 129 -22.34 -18.59 -19.73
CA ASN A 129 -23.31 -17.69 -20.31
C ASN A 129 -24.17 -17.16 -19.15
N SER A 130 -23.97 -15.91 -18.76
CA SER A 130 -24.90 -15.20 -17.89
C SER A 130 -26.22 -15.00 -18.64
N GLN A 131 -27.28 -15.65 -18.17
CA GLN A 131 -28.66 -15.38 -18.60
C GLN A 131 -29.15 -14.05 -18.04
#